data_AF-A0A0Q9QSA1-F1
#
_entry.id   AF-A0A0Q9QSA1-F1
#
_cell.length_a   1.000
_cell.length_b   1.000
_cell.length_c   1.000
_cell.angle_alpha   90.00
_cell.angle_beta   90.00
_cell.angle_gamma   90.00
#
_symmetry.space_group_name_H-M   'P 1'
#
loop_
_entity.id
_entity.type
_entity.pdbx_description
1 polymer ?
#
loop_
_entity_poly.entity_id
_entity_poly.type
_entity_poly.pdbx_seq_one_letter_code
_entity_poly.pdbx_strand_id
1 'polypeptide(L)' 'MAYEYKVVEIREKMLGGKMSGDKLETMLNEHARQGWRLKAITSTEIKGRVGPGGVDGLIVTFERSV' A
#
# COMPACT_ATOMS: atom_id res chain seq x y z
N MET A 1 24.64 4.21 -4.67
CA MET A 1 23.85 3.07 -4.17
C MET A 1 22.70 2.86 -5.14
N ALA A 2 22.50 1.64 -5.63
CA ALA A 2 21.33 1.32 -6.43
C ALA A 2 20.16 1.02 -5.49
N TYR A 3 18.94 1.33 -5.94
CA TYR A 3 17.73 1.08 -5.16
C TYR A 3 16.77 0.23 -5.97
N GLU A 4 16.14 -0.72 -5.28
CA GLU A 4 14.93 -1.38 -5.74
C GLU A 4 13.71 -0.72 -5.10
N TYR A 5 12.61 -0.64 -5.86
CA TYR A 5 11.34 -0.10 -5.41
C TYR A 5 10.23 -1.14 -5.51
N LYS A 6 9.31 -1.12 -4.54
CA LYS A 6 8.11 -1.94 -4.54
C LYS A 6 6.90 -1.06 -4.28
N VAL A 7 5.85 -1.23 -5.08
CA VAL A 7 4.61 -0.45 -4.98
C VAL A 7 3.46 -1.40 -4.67
N VAL A 8 2.68 -1.09 -3.62
CA VAL A 8 1.56 -1.90 -3.14
C VAL A 8 0.31 -1.04 -3.09
N GLU A 9 -0.77 -1.52 -3.70
CA GLU A 9 -2.09 -0.91 -3.62
C GLU A 9 -2.90 -1.51 -2.48
N ILE A 10 -3.40 -0.67 -1.57
CA ILE A 10 -4.30 -1.05 -0.49
C ILE A 10 -5.68 -0.44 -0.77
N ARG A 11 -6.69 -1.29 -0.90
CA ARG A 11 -8.09 -0.86 -1.10
C ARG A 11 -8.76 -0.64 0.24
N GLU A 12 -9.56 0.40 0.35
CA GLU A 12 -10.57 0.45 1.41
C GLU A 12 -11.64 -0.63 1.14
N LYS A 13 -12.09 -1.33 2.19
CA LYS A 13 -13.15 -2.33 2.00
C LYS A 13 -14.47 -1.60 1.74
N MET A 14 -15.12 -1.94 0.62
CA MET A 14 -16.42 -1.40 0.18
C MET A 14 -17.58 -1.49 1.19
N LEU A 15 -17.43 -2.19 2.32
CA LEU A 15 -18.47 -2.29 3.36
C LEU A 15 -18.16 -1.33 4.52
N GLY A 16 -18.29 -0.03 4.25
CA GLY A 16 -18.45 1.03 5.26
C GLY A 16 -17.35 1.21 6.31
N GLY A 17 -16.19 0.56 6.17
CA GLY A 17 -15.14 0.53 7.18
C GLY A 17 -13.92 1.31 6.72
N LYS A 18 -13.67 2.45 7.37
CA LYS A 18 -12.41 3.23 7.31
C LYS A 18 -11.19 2.31 7.26
N MET A 19 -10.12 2.74 6.59
CA MET A 19 -8.85 1.99 6.61
C MET A 19 -8.42 1.66 8.06
N SER A 20 -8.11 0.38 8.31
CA SER A 20 -7.67 -0.10 9.62
C SER A 20 -6.17 0.13 9.76
N GLY A 21 -5.79 0.93 10.76
CA GLY A 21 -4.38 1.17 11.13
C GLY A 21 -3.63 -0.15 11.36
N ASP A 22 -4.21 -1.09 12.10
CA ASP A 22 -3.61 -2.41 12.39
C ASP A 22 -3.25 -3.21 11.13
N LYS A 23 -4.07 -3.13 10.08
CA LYS A 23 -3.76 -3.79 8.80
C LYS A 23 -2.62 -3.11 8.07
N LEU A 24 -2.60 -1.77 8.06
CA LEU A 24 -1.50 -1.03 7.48
C LEU A 24 -0.20 -1.33 8.23
N GLU A 25 -0.23 -1.31 9.57
CA GLU A 25 0.90 -1.64 10.42
C GLU A 25 1.43 -3.06 10.17
N THR A 26 0.53 -4.06 10.09
CA THR A 26 0.90 -5.44 9.79
C THR A 26 1.64 -5.54 8.45
N MET A 27 1.09 -4.91 7.40
CA MET A 27 1.68 -4.91 6.06
C MET A 27 3.04 -4.20 6.03
N LEU A 28 3.17 -3.06 6.71
CA LEU A 28 4.44 -2.33 6.83
C LEU A 28 5.50 -3.19 7.52
N ASN A 29 5.14 -3.85 8.63
CA ASN A 29 6.06 -4.72 9.37
C ASN A 29 6.47 -5.97 8.58
N GLU A 30 5.57 -6.57 7.80
CA GLU A 30 5.89 -7.69 6.91
C GLU A 30 6.93 -7.33 5.86
N HIS A 31 6.82 -6.13 5.27
CA HIS A 31 7.80 -5.62 4.30
C HIS A 31 9.12 -5.22 4.98
N ALA A 32 9.05 -4.59 6.16
CA ALA A 32 10.23 -4.23 6.94
C ALA A 32 11.10 -5.44 7.28
N ARG A 33 10.49 -6.57 7.63
CA ARG A 33 11.19 -7.85 7.89
C ARG A 33 11.94 -8.40 6.67
N GLN A 34 11.58 -7.96 5.46
CA GLN A 34 12.23 -8.34 4.20
C GLN A 34 13.29 -7.32 3.74
N GLY A 35 13.63 -6.35 4.60
CA GLY A 35 14.63 -5.30 4.30
C GLY A 35 14.08 -4.11 3.50
N TRP A 36 12.76 -4.03 3.31
CA TRP A 36 12.13 -2.86 2.68
C TRP A 36 11.94 -1.72 3.67
N ARG A 37 12.19 -0.49 3.24
CA ARG A 37 11.88 0.73 3.99
C ARG A 37 10.71 1.45 3.36
N LEU A 38 9.80 1.98 4.18
CA LEU A 38 8.73 2.86 3.70
C LEU A 38 9.32 4.14 3.09
N LYS A 39 8.92 4.44 1.85
CA LYS A 39 9.28 5.67 1.14
C LYS A 39 8.15 6.68 1.11
N ALA A 40 6.95 6.25 0.75
CA ALA A 40 5.79 7.13 0.63
C ALA A 40 4.47 6.38 0.79
N ILE A 41 3.44 7.11 1.22
CA ILE A 41 2.04 6.69 1.22
C ILE A 41 1.26 7.80 0.52
N THR A 42 0.50 7.43 -0.52
CA THR A 42 -0.33 8.36 -1.29
C THR A 42 -1.77 7.87 -1.26
N SER A 43 -2.71 8.74 -0.84
CA SER A 43 -4.15 8.45 -0.94
C SER A 43 -4.65 8.84 -2.34
N THR A 44 -5.32 7.91 -3.02
CA THR A 44 -5.84 8.10 -4.38
C THR A 44 -6.94 7.08 -4.69
N GLU A 45 -7.69 7.31 -5.76
CA GLU A 45 -8.52 6.30 -6.38
C GLU A 45 -7.65 5.23 -7.06
N ILE A 46 -7.89 3.96 -6.74
CA ILE A 46 -7.20 2.80 -7.33
C ILE A 46 -8.20 1.84 -7.98
N LYS A 47 -7.70 0.93 -8.83
CA LYS A 47 -8.56 0.04 -9.63
C LYS A 47 -9.49 -0.80 -8.75
N GLY A 48 -10.80 -0.72 -9.02
CA GLY A 48 -11.85 -1.49 -8.34
C GLY A 48 -11.76 -3.00 -8.59
N ARG A 49 -12.71 -3.76 -8.01
CA ARG A 49 -12.82 -5.23 -8.22
C ARG A 49 -13.67 -5.61 -9.42
N VAL A 50 -14.69 -4.81 -9.77
CA VAL A 50 -15.69 -5.12 -10.81
C VAL A 50 -15.96 -3.86 -11.62
N GLY A 51 -15.80 -3.93 -12.95
CA GLY A 51 -16.07 -2.82 -13.87
C GLY A 51 -15.01 -1.72 -13.90
N PRO A 52 -15.24 -0.65 -14.67
CA PRO A 52 -14.29 0.47 -14.84
C PRO A 52 -14.23 1.43 -13.65
N GLY A 53 -14.91 1.15 -12.54
CA GLY A 53 -14.92 2.03 -11.36
C GLY A 53 -13.65 1.87 -10.51
N GLY A 54 -13.14 2.98 -9.98
CA GLY A 54 -12.14 2.94 -8.92
C GLY A 54 -12.75 2.93 -7.53
N VAL A 55 -11.88 2.71 -6.54
CA VAL A 55 -12.20 2.77 -5.13
C VAL A 55 -11.14 3.59 -4.42
N ASP A 56 -11.53 4.30 -3.36
CA ASP A 56 -10.57 4.96 -2.49
C ASP A 56 -9.60 3.95 -1.90
N GLY A 57 -8.33 4.35 -1.87
CA GLY A 57 -7.25 3.50 -1.39
C GLY A 57 -5.95 4.25 -1.16
N LEU A 58 -4.93 3.46 -0.83
CA LEU A 58 -3.56 3.93 -0.68
C LEU A 58 -2.64 3.25 -1.69
N ILE A 59 -1.69 4.00 -2.20
CA ILE A 59 -0.48 3.49 -2.84
C ILE A 59 0.66 3.61 -1.84
N VAL A 60 1.27 2.49 -1.48
CA VAL A 60 2.42 2.44 -0.57
C VAL A 60 3.68 2.09 -1.36
N THR A 61 4.65 2.98 -1.32
CA THR A 61 5.95 2.79 -1.98
C THR A 61 7.00 2.42 -0.94
N PHE A 62 7.74 1.35 -1.22
CA PHE A 62 8.89 0.90 -0.47
C PHE A 62 10.17 1.04 -1.30
N GLU A 63 11.30 1.21 -0.62
CA GLU A 63 12.64 1.21 -1.20
C GLU A 63 13.58 0.28 -0.42
N ARG A 64 14.55 -0.34 -1.09
CA ARG A 64 15.69 -1.03 -0.44
C ARG A 64 16.98 -0.81 -1.24
N SER A 65 18.10 -0.72 -0.55
CA SER A 65 19.42 -0.68 -1.20
C SER A 65 19.77 -2.04 -1.80
N VAL A 66 20.40 -2.02 -2.97
CA VAL A 66 21.03 -3.19 -3.62
C VAL A 66 22.53 -3.15 -3.40
#